data_AF-K2BZP1-F1
#
_entry.id   AF-K2BZP1-F1
#
_cell.length_a   1.000
_cell.length_b   1.000
_cell.length_c   1.000
_cell.angle_alpha   90.00
_cell.angle_beta   90.00
_cell.angle_gamma   90.00
#
_symmetry.space_group_name_H-M   'P 1'
#
loop_
_entity.id
_entity.type
_entity.pdbx_description
1 polymer ?
#
loop_
_entity_poly.entity_id
_entity_poly.type
_entity_poly.pdbx_seq_one_letter_code
_entity_poly.pdbx_strand_id
1 'polypeptide(L)'
;MKKKSLTNKSGQVRELTRKDIRSMKSAREVLPSQLVRALPKRKRGERGPQIKPRKISVTLRYSPEVVEYFKTMGEGWQTQMDEVLKAWIKKHPKRAA
;
A
#
# COMPACT_ATOMS: atom_id res chain seq x y z
N MET A 1 8.42 -9.74 -39.43
CA MET A 1 9.58 -10.21 -38.64
C MET A 1 9.10 -10.84 -37.34
N LYS A 2 9.56 -12.05 -36.98
CA LYS A 2 9.14 -12.74 -35.75
C LYS A 2 9.69 -12.01 -34.52
N LYS A 3 8.85 -11.77 -33.49
CA LYS A 3 9.28 -11.15 -32.22
C LYS A 3 10.23 -12.09 -31.48
N LYS A 4 11.32 -11.57 -30.91
CA LYS A 4 12.23 -12.36 -30.06
C LYS A 4 11.46 -12.85 -28.82
N SER A 5 11.50 -14.16 -28.56
CA SER A 5 10.90 -14.76 -27.37
C SER A 5 11.28 -14.00 -26.10
N LEU A 6 10.35 -13.88 -25.15
CA LEU A 6 10.62 -13.30 -23.84
C LEU A 6 11.40 -14.27 -22.95
N THR A 7 11.20 -15.57 -23.13
CA THR A 7 11.81 -16.62 -22.30
C THR A 7 12.86 -17.40 -23.09
N ASN A 8 14.02 -17.67 -22.45
CA ASN A 8 15.06 -18.54 -23.00
C ASN A 8 14.83 -20.01 -22.63
N LYS A 9 15.68 -20.92 -23.12
CA LYS A 9 15.57 -22.37 -22.84
C LYS A 9 15.70 -22.74 -21.35
N SER A 10 16.34 -21.90 -20.54
CA SER A 10 16.48 -22.10 -19.09
C SER A 10 15.34 -21.47 -18.27
N GLY A 11 14.31 -20.93 -18.92
CA GLY A 11 13.15 -20.34 -18.24
C GLY A 11 13.34 -18.90 -17.75
N GLN A 12 14.50 -18.29 -18.01
CA GLN A 12 14.74 -16.89 -17.64
C GLN A 12 14.03 -15.96 -18.62
N VAL A 13 13.34 -14.96 -18.06
CA VAL A 13 12.62 -13.93 -18.81
C VAL A 13 13.54 -12.73 -19.02
N ARG A 14 13.74 -12.33 -20.28
CA ARG A 14 14.52 -11.13 -20.63
C ARG A 14 13.77 -9.85 -20.26
N GLU A 15 14.50 -8.75 -20.16
CA GLU A 15 13.90 -7.43 -19.95
C GLU A 15 12.95 -7.02 -21.09
N LEU A 16 11.90 -6.29 -20.69
CA LEU A 16 10.93 -5.69 -21.59
C LEU A 16 11.52 -4.45 -22.24
N THR A 17 11.58 -4.44 -23.56
CA THR A 17 12.02 -3.26 -24.33
C THR A 17 10.83 -2.34 -24.63
N ARG A 18 11.12 -1.08 -25.02
CA ARG A 18 10.09 -0.13 -25.49
C ARG A 18 9.24 -0.67 -26.65
N LYS A 19 9.84 -1.48 -27.53
CA LYS A 19 9.12 -2.14 -28.64
C LYS A 19 8.12 -3.19 -28.13
N ASP A 20 8.49 -3.93 -27.08
CA ASP A 20 7.60 -4.91 -26.45
C ASP A 20 6.39 -4.21 -25.83
N ILE A 21 6.62 -3.15 -25.05
CA ILE A 21 5.58 -2.34 -24.38
C ILE A 21 4.61 -1.75 -25.41
N ARG A 22 5.11 -1.19 -26.51
CA ARG A 22 4.27 -0.62 -27.57
C ARG A 22 3.35 -1.65 -28.23
N SER A 23 3.72 -2.93 -28.16
CA SER A 23 2.94 -4.02 -28.74
C SER A 23 1.94 -4.66 -27.78
N MET A 24 1.93 -4.25 -26.50
CA MET A 24 0.97 -4.73 -25.52
C MET A 24 -0.42 -4.14 -25.82
N LYS A 25 -1.44 -4.98 -25.70
CA LYS A 25 -2.84 -4.63 -25.94
C LYS A 25 -3.63 -4.63 -24.64
N SER A 26 -4.80 -4.00 -24.66
CA SER A 26 -5.73 -4.05 -23.53
C SER A 26 -6.11 -5.49 -23.21
N ALA A 27 -6.22 -5.80 -21.91
CA ALA A 27 -6.70 -7.11 -21.45
C ALA A 27 -8.07 -7.49 -22.05
N ARG A 28 -8.92 -6.50 -22.35
CA ARG A 28 -10.22 -6.71 -23.00
C ARG A 28 -10.11 -7.23 -24.44
N GLU A 29 -8.99 -6.95 -25.12
CA GLU A 29 -8.77 -7.35 -26.52
C GLU A 29 -8.12 -8.72 -26.64
N VAL A 30 -7.34 -9.14 -25.64
CA VAL A 30 -6.52 -10.36 -25.72
C VAL A 30 -6.99 -11.49 -24.82
N LEU A 31 -7.75 -11.22 -23.76
CA LEU A 31 -8.24 -12.26 -22.86
C LEU A 31 -9.65 -12.73 -23.25
N PRO A 32 -9.99 -14.01 -23.00
CA PRO A 32 -11.35 -14.51 -23.14
C PRO A 32 -12.34 -13.70 -22.30
N SER A 33 -13.55 -13.51 -22.84
CA SER A 33 -14.58 -12.66 -22.22
C SER A 33 -14.96 -13.09 -20.80
N GLN A 34 -14.96 -14.39 -20.52
CA GLN A 34 -15.19 -14.93 -19.18
C GLN A 34 -14.13 -14.46 -18.17
N LEU A 35 -12.86 -14.44 -18.58
CA LEU A 35 -11.76 -14.00 -17.73
C LEU A 35 -11.80 -12.49 -17.52
N VAL A 36 -12.09 -11.71 -18.56
CA VAL A 36 -12.26 -10.25 -18.46
C VAL A 36 -13.34 -9.87 -17.44
N ARG A 37 -14.43 -10.65 -17.37
CA ARG A 37 -15.52 -10.43 -16.41
C ARG A 37 -15.11 -10.75 -14.97
N ALA A 38 -14.21 -11.70 -14.78
CA ALA A 38 -13.70 -12.10 -13.46
C ALA A 38 -12.63 -11.15 -12.91
N LEU A 39 -12.01 -10.31 -13.74
CA LEU A 39 -11.02 -9.35 -13.27
C LEU A 39 -11.66 -8.29 -12.36
N PRO A 40 -11.01 -7.89 -11.25
CA PRO A 40 -11.51 -6.85 -10.38
C PRO A 40 -11.61 -5.52 -11.16
N LYS A 41 -12.84 -5.02 -11.29
CA LYS A 41 -13.14 -3.74 -11.96
C LYS A 41 -12.78 -2.58 -11.02
N ARG A 42 -11.49 -2.24 -10.95
CA ARG A 42 -11.03 -1.02 -10.30
C ARG A 42 -10.85 0.07 -11.34
N LYS A 43 -11.27 1.30 -11.04
CA LYS A 43 -10.90 2.47 -11.84
C LYS A 43 -9.40 2.66 -11.75
N ARG A 44 -8.79 3.20 -12.80
CA ARG A 44 -7.36 3.52 -12.79
C ARG A 44 -7.10 4.52 -11.65
N GLY A 45 -6.22 4.16 -10.71
CA GLY A 45 -5.94 4.96 -9.51
C GLY A 45 -6.84 4.67 -8.30
N GLU A 46 -7.83 3.78 -8.43
CA GLU A 46 -8.66 3.36 -7.30
C GLU A 46 -7.85 2.46 -6.36
N ARG A 47 -7.67 2.93 -5.14
CA ARG A 47 -7.00 2.17 -4.08
C ARG A 47 -7.86 0.98 -3.68
N GLY A 48 -7.22 -0.16 -3.41
CA GLY A 48 -7.92 -1.34 -2.92
C GLY A 48 -8.55 -1.13 -1.54
N PRO A 49 -9.33 -2.11 -1.06
CA PRO A 49 -9.93 -2.07 0.27
C PRO A 49 -8.89 -1.73 1.35
N GLN A 50 -9.26 -0.85 2.28
CA GLN A 50 -8.41 -0.44 3.38
C GLN A 50 -8.16 -1.65 4.30
N ILE A 51 -6.89 -2.03 4.49
CA ILE A 51 -6.51 -3.22 5.28
C ILE A 51 -6.46 -2.94 6.79
N LYS A 52 -6.11 -1.71 7.21
CA LYS A 52 -5.98 -1.35 8.64
C LYS A 52 -7.11 -0.42 9.09
N PRO A 53 -7.63 -0.55 10.33
CA PRO A 53 -8.57 0.41 10.89
C PRO A 53 -8.08 1.85 10.71
N ARG A 54 -8.99 2.75 10.31
CA ARG A 54 -8.68 4.17 10.15
C ARG A 54 -8.32 4.79 11.50
N LYS A 55 -7.29 5.65 11.51
CA LYS A 55 -7.04 6.53 12.65
C LYS A 55 -8.25 7.46 12.83
N ILE A 56 -8.67 7.69 14.06
CA ILE A 56 -9.75 8.62 14.39
C ILE A 56 -9.13 9.99 14.59
N SER A 57 -9.60 11.00 13.85
CA SER A 57 -9.18 12.39 14.07
C SER A 57 -9.95 12.95 15.25
N VAL A 58 -9.22 13.40 16.27
CA VAL A 58 -9.78 14.02 17.48
C VAL A 58 -9.02 15.32 17.74
N THR A 59 -9.73 16.38 18.08
CA THR A 59 -9.13 17.63 18.54
C THR A 59 -8.84 17.53 20.03
N LEU A 60 -7.58 17.31 20.39
CA LEU A 60 -7.10 17.20 21.78
C LEU A 60 -5.99 18.23 22.04
N ARG A 61 -5.99 18.80 23.25
CA ARG A 61 -4.90 19.66 23.73
C ARG A 61 -3.98 18.83 24.62
N TYR A 62 -2.70 18.84 24.30
CA TYR A 62 -1.63 18.23 25.12
C TYR A 62 -0.87 19.32 25.86
N SER A 63 -0.24 18.96 26.98
CA SER A 63 0.72 19.84 27.67
C SER A 63 1.87 20.22 26.72
N PRO A 64 2.40 21.46 26.78
CA PRO A 64 3.48 21.92 25.91
C PRO A 64 4.72 21.01 25.96
N GLU A 65 5.13 20.61 27.17
CA GLU A 65 6.30 19.75 27.41
C GLU A 65 6.24 18.41 26.64
N VAL A 66 5.04 17.82 26.52
CA VAL A 66 4.84 16.56 25.81
C VAL A 66 5.05 16.77 24.32
N VAL A 67 4.45 17.83 23.76
CA VAL A 67 4.55 18.13 22.33
C VAL A 67 5.98 18.51 21.96
N GLU A 68 6.64 19.32 22.78
CA GLU A 68 8.03 19.71 22.58
C GLU A 68 8.97 18.50 22.59
N TYR A 69 8.84 17.63 23.60
CA TYR A 69 9.63 16.40 23.69
C TYR A 69 9.54 15.56 22.41
N PHE A 70 8.33 15.23 21.95
CA PHE A 70 8.18 14.42 20.74
C PHE A 70 8.66 15.17 19.49
N LYS A 71 8.42 16.48 19.37
CA LYS A 71 8.93 17.26 18.23
C LYS A 71 10.46 17.20 18.09
N THR A 72 11.21 17.05 19.18
CA THR A 72 12.68 16.88 19.10
C THR A 72 13.10 15.61 18.36
N MET A 73 12.22 14.61 18.24
CA MET A 73 12.48 13.34 17.55
C MET A 73 12.42 13.47 16.02
N GLY A 74 12.03 14.63 15.49
CA GLY A 74 12.06 14.94 14.06
C GLY A 74 10.83 14.48 13.29
N GLU A 75 11.03 14.14 12.01
CA GLU A 75 9.95 13.71 11.12
C GLU A 75 9.27 12.43 11.67
N GLY A 76 7.93 12.45 11.72
CA GLY A 76 7.17 11.32 12.23
C GLY A 76 6.98 11.29 13.76
N TRP A 77 7.30 12.38 14.48
CA TRP A 77 7.08 12.46 15.93
C TRP A 77 5.65 12.11 16.39
N GLN A 78 4.63 12.42 15.58
CA GLN A 78 3.24 12.03 15.88
C GLN A 78 3.03 10.51 15.83
N THR A 79 3.74 9.81 14.93
CA THR A 79 3.72 8.35 14.84
C THR A 79 4.41 7.74 16.06
N GLN A 80 5.54 8.29 16.47
CA GLN A 80 6.24 7.83 17.68
C GLN A 80 5.40 8.06 18.95
N MET A 81 4.71 9.21 19.04
CA MET A 81 3.75 9.48 20.11
C MET A 81 2.61 8.45 20.14
N ASP A 82 2.04 8.10 18.97
CA ASP A 82 1.00 7.06 18.85
C ASP A 82 1.52 5.67 19.29
N GLU A 83 2.77 5.35 18.99
CA GLU A 83 3.41 4.10 19.44
C GLU A 83 3.61 4.06 20.96
N VAL A 84 4.03 5.16 21.58
CA VAL A 84 4.15 5.28 23.04
C VAL A 84 2.80 5.10 23.72
N LEU A 85 1.75 5.74 23.19
CA LEU A 85 0.38 5.59 23.72
C LEU A 85 -0.11 4.13 23.60
N LYS A 86 0.15 3.46 22.47
CA LYS A 86 -0.16 2.02 22.31
C LYS A 86 0.61 1.15 23.30
N ALA A 87 1.89 1.42 23.51
CA ALA A 87 2.71 0.70 24.47
C ALA A 87 2.18 0.90 25.91
N TRP A 88 1.74 2.11 26.24
CA TRP A 88 1.12 2.41 27.53
C TRP A 88 -0.18 1.60 27.73
N ILE A 89 -1.06 1.56 26.72
CA ILE A 89 -2.31 0.76 26.77
C ILE A 89 -1.99 -0.73 26.96
N LYS A 90 -1.00 -1.26 26.24
CA LYS A 90 -0.59 -2.67 26.35
C LYS A 90 -0.06 -3.01 27.75
N LYS A 91 0.66 -2.09 28.38
CA LYS A 91 1.20 -2.25 29.74
C LYS A 91 0.14 -2.09 30.83
N HIS A 92 -0.90 -1.29 30.57
CA HIS A 92 -1.97 -0.99 31.51
C HIS A 92 -3.33 -1.42 30.94
N PRO A 93 -3.55 -2.73 30.73
CA PRO A 93 -4.87 -3.19 30.33
C PRO A 93 -5.85 -2.80 31.44
N LYS A 94 -6.87 -2.01 31.10
CA LYS A 94 -7.98 -1.81 32.03
C LYS A 94 -8.57 -3.19 32.31
N ARG A 95 -8.60 -3.61 33.57
CA ARG A 95 -9.43 -4.74 33.98
C ARG A 95 -10.87 -4.38 33.57
N ALA A 96 -11.47 -5.23 32.77
CA ALA A 96 -12.90 -5.14 32.52
C ALA A 96 -13.60 -5.23 33.88
N ALA A 97 -14.47 -4.27 34.15
CA ALA A 97 -15.44 -4.34 35.24
C ALA A 97 -16.49 -5.40 34.90
#